data_AF-A0A2D6P9B3-F1
#
_entry.id   AF-A0A2D6P9B3-F1
#
_cell.length_a   1.000
_cell.length_b   1.000
_cell.length_c   1.000
_cell.angle_alpha   90.00
_cell.angle_beta   90.00
_cell.angle_gamma   90.00
#
_symmetry.space_group_name_H-M   'P 1'
#
loop_
_entity.id
_entity.type
_entity.pdbx_description
1 polymer ?
#
loop_
_entity_poly.entity_id
_entity_poly.type
_entity_poly.pdbx_seq_one_letter_code
_entity_poly.pdbx_strand_id
1 'polypeptide(L)'
;TNNIVNYQNEWPLQEDAFYNYLIGKYGSEEKIFNVHHYETKEVKSSLGVTIVPQGLEVPSTYSVTFYDNGQMKTESLLDTVTNYEYEQKIQNERRNIFLLKTQFISVALETVEDVLANQSGSSQYVSDELTRGENIRLYQ
;
A
#
# COMPACT_ATOMS: atom_id res chain seq x y z
N THR A 1 3.06 -9.35 7.39
CA THR A 1 1.96 -9.89 6.54
C THR A 1 1.27 -8.71 5.87
N ASN A 2 0.72 -8.89 4.65
CA ASN A 2 0.16 -7.79 3.86
C ASN A 2 -1.28 -7.37 4.24
N ASN A 3 -1.90 -8.03 5.23
CA ASN A 3 -3.25 -7.72 5.73
C ASN A 3 -4.31 -7.52 4.62
N ILE A 4 -4.26 -8.37 3.59
CA ILE A 4 -5.19 -8.33 2.46
C ILE A 4 -6.56 -8.81 2.94
N VAL A 5 -7.57 -7.94 2.85
CA VAL A 5 -8.96 -8.22 3.24
C VAL A 5 -9.79 -8.57 2.03
N ASN A 6 -9.60 -7.87 0.90
CA ASN A 6 -10.33 -8.13 -0.34
C ASN A 6 -9.38 -8.61 -1.46
N TYR A 7 -9.38 -9.92 -1.70
CA TYR A 7 -8.56 -10.53 -2.75
C TYR A 7 -8.80 -9.95 -4.16
N GLN A 8 -10.03 -9.57 -4.51
CA GLN A 8 -10.31 -9.09 -5.88
C GLN A 8 -9.72 -7.71 -6.15
N ASN A 9 -9.64 -6.86 -5.12
CA ASN A 9 -9.28 -5.45 -5.28
C ASN A 9 -7.89 -5.11 -4.75
N GLU A 10 -7.32 -5.94 -3.87
CA GLU A 10 -6.03 -5.68 -3.20
C GLU A 10 -4.93 -6.61 -3.71
N TRP A 11 -5.28 -7.66 -4.47
CA TRP A 11 -4.30 -8.50 -5.15
C TRP A 11 -3.80 -7.80 -6.42
N PRO A 12 -2.51 -7.96 -6.78
CA PRO A 12 -2.00 -7.48 -8.05
C PRO A 12 -2.77 -8.10 -9.22
N LEU A 13 -3.29 -7.22 -10.09
CA LEU A 13 -4.09 -7.60 -11.23
C LEU A 13 -3.21 -8.03 -12.41
N GLN A 14 -3.72 -8.97 -13.23
CA GLN A 14 -3.18 -9.26 -14.56
C GLN A 14 -3.41 -8.06 -15.49
N GLU A 15 -2.58 -7.91 -16.52
CA GLU A 15 -2.61 -6.78 -17.47
C GLU A 15 -4.02 -6.53 -18.08
N ASP A 16 -4.69 -7.55 -18.61
CA ASP A 16 -6.04 -7.40 -19.17
C ASP A 16 -7.08 -6.96 -18.12
N ALA A 17 -6.97 -7.50 -16.90
CA ALA A 17 -7.86 -7.13 -15.80
C ALA A 17 -7.59 -5.69 -15.32
N PHE A 18 -6.32 -5.29 -15.31
CA PHE A 18 -5.91 -3.92 -14.99
C PHE A 18 -6.42 -2.93 -16.03
N TYR A 19 -6.32 -3.26 -17.32
CA TYR A 19 -6.87 -2.43 -18.40
C TYR A 19 -8.39 -2.23 -18.24
N ASN A 20 -9.14 -3.32 -18.01
CA ASN A 20 -10.59 -3.25 -17.77
C ASN A 20 -10.92 -2.44 -16.51
N TYR A 21 -10.12 -2.56 -15.46
CA TYR A 21 -10.25 -1.75 -14.24
C TYR A 21 -10.09 -0.25 -14.55
N LEU A 22 -9.05 0.12 -15.31
CA LEU A 22 -8.82 1.51 -15.70
C LEU A 22 -9.95 2.07 -16.56
N ILE A 23 -10.42 1.30 -17.55
CA ILE A 23 -11.56 1.70 -18.39
C ILE A 23 -12.84 1.83 -17.55
N GLY A 24 -13.10 0.91 -16.63
CA GLY A 24 -14.25 1.00 -15.72
C GLY A 24 -14.19 2.22 -14.79
N LYS A 25 -12.99 2.60 -14.34
CA LYS A 25 -12.78 3.72 -13.41
C LYS A 25 -12.81 5.08 -14.10
N TYR A 26 -12.12 5.22 -15.22
CA TYR A 26 -11.93 6.50 -15.92
C TYR A 26 -12.88 6.67 -17.12
N GLY A 27 -13.49 5.58 -17.60
CA GLY A 27 -14.52 5.58 -18.65
C GLY A 27 -14.01 5.59 -20.09
N SER A 28 -12.76 5.98 -20.33
CA SER A 28 -12.19 6.07 -21.69
C SER A 28 -10.66 6.06 -21.64
N GLU A 29 -10.01 5.59 -22.70
CA GLU A 29 -8.54 5.60 -22.85
C GLU A 29 -7.94 7.01 -22.74
N GLU A 30 -8.58 8.03 -23.32
CA GLU A 30 -8.08 9.41 -23.22
C GLU A 30 -7.97 9.90 -21.77
N LYS A 31 -8.96 9.56 -20.94
CA LYS A 31 -8.96 9.92 -19.52
C LYS A 31 -7.92 9.17 -18.69
N ILE A 32 -7.48 8.00 -19.14
CA ILE A 32 -6.42 7.22 -18.49
C ILE A 32 -5.06 7.94 -18.63
N PHE A 33 -4.84 8.67 -19.72
CA PHE A 33 -3.60 9.42 -19.94
C PHE A 33 -3.69 10.90 -19.52
N ASN A 34 -4.81 11.33 -18.95
CA ASN A 34 -4.93 12.66 -18.37
C ASN A 34 -4.03 12.82 -17.12
N VAL A 35 -3.66 14.06 -16.86
CA VAL A 35 -2.89 14.45 -15.67
C VAL A 35 -3.69 14.15 -14.41
N HIS A 36 -3.12 13.33 -13.52
CA HIS A 36 -3.66 13.09 -12.19
C HIS A 36 -3.17 14.16 -11.21
N HIS A 37 -1.86 14.36 -11.15
CA HIS A 37 -1.20 15.31 -10.25
C HIS A 37 0.21 15.65 -10.75
N TYR A 38 0.85 16.59 -10.08
CA TYR A 38 2.25 16.95 -10.32
C TYR A 38 3.10 16.53 -9.14
N GLU A 39 4.26 15.94 -9.41
CA GLU A 39 5.24 15.57 -8.40
C GLU A 39 6.48 16.48 -8.50
N THR A 40 7.12 16.76 -7.37
CA THR A 40 8.38 17.50 -7.35
C THR A 40 9.53 16.68 -7.93
N LYS A 41 10.38 17.32 -8.72
CA LYS A 41 11.73 16.79 -9.01
C LYS A 41 12.70 17.16 -7.90
N GLU A 42 13.74 16.35 -7.77
CA GLU A 42 14.82 16.65 -6.83
C GLU A 42 15.51 17.97 -7.23
N VAL A 43 15.50 18.94 -6.31
CA VAL A 43 16.24 20.21 -6.45
C VAL A 43 17.40 20.20 -5.47
N LYS A 44 18.62 20.38 -5.98
CA LYS A 44 19.87 20.44 -5.19
C LYS A 44 20.54 21.81 -5.33
N SER A 45 21.11 22.31 -4.24
CA SER A 45 22.02 23.45 -4.26
C SER A 45 23.36 23.06 -4.88
N SER A 46 24.15 24.05 -5.31
CA SER A 46 25.52 23.89 -5.79
C SER A 46 26.45 23.18 -4.81
N LEU A 47 26.12 23.17 -3.51
CA LEU A 47 26.84 22.43 -2.45
C LEU A 47 26.37 20.97 -2.29
N GLY A 48 25.45 20.50 -3.14
CA GLY A 48 24.91 19.14 -3.09
C GLY A 48 23.83 18.92 -2.03
N VAL A 49 23.38 19.97 -1.35
CA VAL A 49 22.29 19.91 -0.36
C VAL A 49 20.94 19.82 -1.08
N THR A 50 20.13 18.81 -0.76
CA THR A 50 18.77 18.67 -1.28
C THR A 50 17.86 19.73 -0.65
N ILE A 51 17.33 20.62 -1.49
CA ILE A 51 16.40 21.68 -1.11
C ILE A 51 14.97 21.17 -1.14
N VAL A 52 14.61 20.44 -2.20
CA VAL A 52 13.29 19.80 -2.37
C VAL A 52 13.52 18.33 -2.73
N PRO A 53 12.97 17.39 -1.95
CA PRO A 53 13.03 15.97 -2.30
C PRO A 53 12.11 15.67 -3.48
N GLN A 54 12.43 14.62 -4.23
CA GLN A 54 11.58 14.12 -5.31
C GLN A 54 10.31 13.43 -4.77
N GLY A 55 9.22 13.52 -5.51
CA GLY A 55 8.01 12.71 -5.29
C GLY A 55 6.99 13.32 -4.31
N LEU A 56 7.10 14.61 -4.00
CA LEU A 56 6.05 15.31 -3.26
C LEU A 56 4.95 15.76 -4.23
N GLU A 57 3.70 15.44 -3.92
CA GLU A 57 2.55 15.93 -4.68
C GLU A 57 2.36 17.43 -4.42
N VAL A 58 2.35 18.23 -5.48
CA VAL A 58 2.27 19.69 -5.42
C VAL A 58 1.33 20.24 -6.50
N PRO A 59 0.80 21.47 -6.33
CA PRO A 59 0.07 22.15 -7.39
C PRO A 59 0.95 22.43 -8.62
N SER A 60 0.34 22.57 -9.80
CA SER A 60 1.06 22.92 -11.05
C SER A 60 1.82 24.25 -10.99
N THR A 61 1.43 25.14 -10.09
CA THR A 61 2.06 26.46 -9.91
C THR A 61 3.17 26.45 -8.86
N TYR A 62 3.58 25.27 -8.37
CA TYR A 62 4.59 25.16 -7.33
C TYR A 62 5.97 25.61 -7.84
N SER A 63 6.60 26.48 -7.06
CA SER A 63 7.97 26.92 -7.28
C SER A 63 8.67 27.09 -5.94
N VAL A 64 9.96 26.79 -5.89
CA VAL A 64 10.80 26.99 -4.71
C VAL A 64 11.82 28.08 -4.98
N THR A 65 11.99 28.99 -4.02
CA THR A 65 13.05 30.00 -4.05
C THR A 65 14.02 29.71 -2.91
N PHE A 66 15.30 29.53 -3.23
CA PHE A 66 16.35 29.25 -2.26
C PHE A 66 17.61 30.06 -2.56
N TYR A 67 18.45 30.23 -1.53
CA TYR A 67 19.72 30.93 -1.67
C TYR A 67 20.82 29.95 -2.07
N ASP A 68 21.48 30.21 -3.20
CA ASP A 68 22.58 29.39 -3.70
C ASP A 68 23.68 30.28 -4.30
N ASN A 69 24.94 30.00 -3.97
CA ASN A 69 26.12 30.72 -4.48
C ASN A 69 26.01 32.27 -4.48
N GLY A 70 25.45 32.85 -3.41
CA GLY A 70 25.39 34.31 -3.28
C GLY A 70 24.15 34.96 -3.89
N GLN A 71 23.24 34.18 -4.50
CA GLN A 71 22.05 34.69 -5.18
C GLN A 71 20.79 33.91 -4.79
N MET A 72 19.63 34.55 -4.91
CA MET A 72 18.34 33.87 -4.80
C MET A 72 18.00 33.22 -6.13
N LYS A 73 17.78 31.92 -6.14
CA LYS A 73 17.38 31.14 -7.32
C LYS A 73 15.96 30.65 -7.12
N THR A 74 15.12 30.82 -8.16
CA THR A 74 13.77 30.25 -8.21
C THR A 74 13.74 29.14 -9.24
N GLU A 75 13.34 27.94 -8.83
CA GLU A 75 13.16 26.80 -9.71
C GLU A 75 11.75 26.24 -9.60
N SER A 76 11.21 25.78 -10.73
CA SER A 76 9.95 25.04 -10.81
C SER A 76 10.24 23.81 -11.68
N LEU A 77 10.68 22.73 -11.02
CA LEU A 77 10.93 21.45 -11.65
C LEU A 77 9.86 20.47 -11.18
N LEU A 78 8.86 20.27 -12.03
CA LEU A 78 7.73 19.38 -11.78
C LEU A 78 7.74 18.25 -12.81
N ASP A 79 7.39 17.04 -12.35
CA ASP A 79 6.95 15.95 -13.21
C ASP A 79 5.43 15.88 -13.23
N THR A 80 4.88 15.56 -14.40
CA THR A 80 3.45 15.36 -14.58
C THR A 80 3.18 13.87 -14.51
N VAL A 81 2.31 13.46 -13.58
CA VAL A 81 1.93 12.06 -13.42
C VAL A 81 0.54 11.85 -14.00
N THR A 82 0.42 10.90 -14.90
CA THR A 82 -0.86 10.50 -15.51
C THR A 82 -1.65 9.56 -14.60
N ASN A 83 -2.97 9.45 -14.84
CA ASN A 83 -3.79 8.46 -14.12
C ASN A 83 -3.25 7.03 -14.29
N TYR A 84 -2.79 6.69 -15.49
CA TYR A 84 -2.15 5.40 -15.78
C TYR A 84 -0.94 5.13 -14.89
N GLU A 85 0.00 6.06 -14.84
CA GLU A 85 1.25 5.92 -14.05
C GLU A 85 0.95 5.80 -12.56
N TYR A 86 0.00 6.58 -12.06
CA TYR A 86 -0.45 6.52 -10.67
C TYR A 86 -1.00 5.13 -10.31
N GLU A 87 -1.93 4.61 -11.11
CA GLU A 87 -2.53 3.29 -10.88
C GLU A 87 -1.51 2.16 -11.06
N GLN A 88 -0.60 2.30 -12.02
CA GLN A 88 0.47 1.33 -12.23
C GLN A 88 1.39 1.27 -11.02
N LYS A 89 1.73 2.41 -10.41
CA LYS A 89 2.53 2.47 -9.16
C LYS A 89 1.85 1.72 -8.03
N ILE A 90 0.54 1.93 -7.83
CA ILE A 90 -0.25 1.20 -6.82
C ILE A 90 -0.22 -0.31 -7.08
N GLN A 91 -0.42 -0.74 -8.33
CA GLN A 91 -0.36 -2.17 -8.68
C GLN A 91 1.05 -2.75 -8.46
N ASN A 92 2.09 -1.98 -8.74
CA ASN A 92 3.47 -2.38 -8.50
C ASN A 92 3.75 -2.57 -7.00
N GLU A 93 3.23 -1.68 -6.15
CA GLU A 93 3.34 -1.79 -4.69
C GLU A 93 2.61 -3.03 -4.17
N ARG A 94 1.42 -3.35 -4.71
CA ARG A 94 0.67 -4.56 -4.36
C ARG A 94 1.38 -5.86 -4.72
N ARG A 95 2.30 -5.85 -5.71
CA ARG A 95 3.14 -7.02 -6.03
C ARG A 95 4.17 -7.32 -4.94
N ASN A 96 4.48 -6.37 -4.06
CA ASN A 96 5.40 -6.60 -2.97
C ASN A 96 4.69 -7.35 -1.82
N ILE A 97 4.78 -8.68 -1.85
CA ILE A 97 4.10 -9.55 -0.89
C ILE A 97 5.10 -10.02 0.18
N PHE A 98 4.89 -9.59 1.42
CA PHE A 98 5.66 -10.09 2.57
C PHE A 98 5.27 -11.54 2.95
N LEU A 99 6.11 -12.50 2.56
CA LEU A 99 5.98 -13.92 2.89
C LEU A 99 6.96 -14.32 4.01
N LEU A 100 6.53 -15.27 4.85
CA LEU A 100 7.45 -15.94 5.77
C LEU A 100 8.42 -16.81 4.97
N LYS A 101 9.69 -16.85 5.41
CA LYS A 101 10.66 -17.77 4.79
C LYS A 101 10.20 -19.21 5.03
N THR A 102 10.34 -20.07 4.02
CA THR A 102 9.85 -21.46 4.05
C THR A 102 10.29 -22.24 5.29
N GLN A 103 11.53 -22.03 5.75
CA GLN A 103 12.09 -22.67 6.95
C GLN A 103 11.34 -22.36 8.26
N PHE A 104 10.58 -21.27 8.32
CA PHE A 104 9.83 -20.86 9.52
C PHE A 104 8.35 -21.23 9.44
N ILE A 105 7.88 -21.83 8.34
CA ILE A 105 6.46 -22.19 8.18
C ILE A 105 6.06 -23.23 9.23
N SER A 106 6.86 -24.29 9.41
CA SER A 106 6.54 -25.34 10.39
C SER A 106 6.43 -24.80 11.81
N VAL A 107 7.41 -24.01 12.26
CA VAL A 107 7.40 -23.41 13.60
C VAL A 107 6.22 -22.46 13.78
N ALA A 108 5.90 -21.66 12.75
CA ALA A 108 4.76 -20.75 12.80
C ALA A 108 3.43 -21.50 12.89
N LEU A 109 3.27 -22.61 12.15
CA LEU A 109 2.08 -23.45 12.21
C LEU A 109 1.93 -24.12 13.58
N GLU A 110 2.99 -24.74 14.10
CA GLU A 110 2.99 -25.35 15.44
C GLU A 110 2.61 -24.33 16.53
N THR A 111 3.15 -23.11 16.44
CA THR A 111 2.83 -22.04 17.40
C THR A 111 1.36 -21.59 17.28
N VAL A 112 0.84 -21.50 16.06
CA VAL A 112 -0.58 -21.14 15.85
C VAL A 112 -1.48 -22.25 16.36
N GLU A 113 -1.14 -23.51 16.13
CA GLU A 113 -1.87 -24.67 16.68
C GLU A 113 -1.88 -24.66 18.21
N ASP A 114 -0.74 -24.40 18.86
CA ASP A 114 -0.64 -24.29 20.32
C ASP A 114 -1.47 -23.12 20.89
N VAL A 115 -1.45 -21.96 20.23
CA VAL A 115 -2.22 -20.78 20.66
C VAL A 115 -3.73 -20.96 20.44
N LEU A 116 -4.11 -21.64 19.37
CA LEU A 116 -5.52 -21.93 19.05
C LEU A 116 -6.06 -23.12 19.82
N ALA A 117 -5.21 -24.02 20.30
CA ALA A 117 -5.60 -25.08 21.22
C ALA A 117 -6.26 -24.46 22.46
N ASN A 118 -7.35 -25.07 22.91
CA ASN A 118 -8.13 -24.48 23.98
C ASN A 118 -7.28 -24.34 25.24
N GLN A 119 -7.11 -23.10 25.72
CA GLN A 119 -6.30 -22.87 26.91
C GLN A 119 -6.96 -23.55 28.12
N SER A 120 -6.22 -24.45 28.74
CA SER A 120 -6.58 -25.14 29.98
C SER A 120 -6.77 -24.10 31.10
N GLY A 121 -8.01 -23.65 31.29
CA GLY A 121 -8.36 -22.55 32.22
C GLY A 121 -9.66 -21.81 31.89
N SER A 122 -10.20 -21.95 30.67
CA SER A 122 -11.54 -21.46 30.31
C SER A 122 -12.63 -22.27 31.03
N SER A 123 -13.68 -21.61 31.54
CA SER A 123 -14.85 -22.30 32.12
C SER A 123 -15.59 -23.20 31.12
N GLN A 124 -15.31 -22.99 29.83
CA GLN A 124 -15.84 -23.75 28.70
C GLN A 124 -14.83 -24.77 28.15
N TYR A 125 -13.70 -25.00 28.82
CA TYR A 125 -12.72 -26.00 28.40
C TYR A 125 -13.28 -27.43 28.58
N VAL A 126 -13.16 -28.27 27.54
CA VAL A 126 -13.49 -29.71 27.59
C VAL A 126 -12.29 -30.55 27.19
N SER A 127 -11.63 -30.20 26.09
CA SER A 127 -10.32 -30.73 25.68
C SER A 127 -9.62 -29.72 24.75
N ASP A 128 -8.37 -29.98 24.41
CA ASP A 128 -7.56 -29.09 23.54
C ASP A 128 -8.22 -28.83 22.18
N GLU A 129 -9.06 -29.76 21.71
CA GLU A 129 -9.84 -29.65 20.46
C GLU A 129 -11.32 -29.26 20.66
N LEU A 130 -11.85 -29.32 21.89
CA LEU A 130 -13.29 -29.17 22.17
C LEU A 130 -13.59 -28.13 23.26
N THR A 131 -14.52 -27.21 22.95
CA THR A 131 -15.11 -26.28 23.91
C THR A 131 -16.58 -26.58 24.18
N ARG A 132 -17.01 -26.32 25.40
CA ARG A 132 -18.41 -26.37 25.84
C ARG A 132 -19.13 -25.14 25.29
N GLY A 133 -19.99 -25.34 24.29
CA GLY A 133 -20.90 -24.31 23.81
C GLY A 133 -22.02 -24.08 24.83
N GLU A 134 -22.13 -22.87 25.38
CA GLU A 134 -23.28 -22.49 26.19
C GLU A 134 -24.47 -22.07 25.31
N ASN A 135 -25.65 -22.58 25.62
CA ASN A 135 -26.87 -22.22 24.92
C ASN A 135 -27.46 -20.95 25.54
N ILE A 136 -27.24 -19.82 24.88
CA ILE A 136 -27.74 -18.49 25.29
C ILE A 136 -29.27 -18.39 25.41
N ARG A 137 -30.03 -19.42 24.99
CA ARG A 137 -31.51 -19.47 25.11
C ARG A 137 -32.02 -20.11 26.39
N LEU A 138 -31.15 -20.60 27.29
CA LEU A 138 -31.56 -21.26 28.54
C LEU A 138 -31.88 -20.28 29.70
N TYR A 139 -31.71 -18.96 29.51
CA TYR A 139 -31.99 -17.92 30.50
C TYR A 139 -33.21 -17.05 30.14
N GLN A 140 -34.31 -17.66 29.69
CA GLN A 140 -35.63 -17.01 29.54
C GLN A 140 -36.68 -17.71 30.40
#